data_AF-A0A1A8TE43-F1
#
_entry.id   AF-A0A1A8TE43-F1
#
_cell.length_a   1.000
_cell.length_b   1.000
_cell.length_c   1.000
_cell.angle_alpha   90.00
_cell.angle_beta   90.00
_cell.angle_gamma   90.00
#
_symmetry.space_group_name_H-M   'P 1'
#
loop_
_entity.id
_entity.type
_entity.pdbx_description
1 polymer ?
#
loop_
_entity_poly.entity_id
_entity_poly.type
_entity_poly.pdbx_seq_one_letter_code
_entity_poly.pdbx_strand_id
1 'polypeptide(L)'
;MMTAEINQYLADLAWVVGSEQGEFSCSPTTNLIESDMDVSKFWVSNKNERLAALALNPEPLGNAVRACKSHFLGSYFETLFSFAIQHLSSFNVLFEHIQIMDKDKKTLGEIDMLVEALTGECIQFEVAIKFYLERTDLYPHHWIGPNKNDSLKKKVDRARGHQLQILKTTDGKQLLQSVTKDSNFQAKLLIFGRLYLALSSPEKVISFCDNSHFGGWIRVSQVDLLLPFFSYYMPLSKPHWLTFSNSSRDLCFFEAQCKNEWRKSFQEDVRPKHIMLLRELEGRMSCHFVFIVPDNW
;
A
#
# COMPACT_ATOMS: atom_id res chain seq x y z
N MET A 1 7.95 -11.84 19.90
CA MET A 1 8.23 -11.35 18.54
C MET A 1 7.22 -11.92 17.55
N MET A 2 7.08 -13.25 17.46
CA MET A 2 6.16 -13.92 16.51
C MET A 2 4.70 -13.42 16.59
N THR A 3 4.18 -13.12 17.80
CA THR A 3 2.81 -12.62 18.00
C THR A 3 2.59 -11.16 17.57
N ALA A 4 3.64 -10.32 17.56
CA ALA A 4 3.49 -8.92 17.15
C ALA A 4 3.52 -8.79 15.62
N GLU A 5 4.44 -9.52 14.98
CA GLU A 5 4.57 -9.57 13.53
C GLU A 5 3.31 -10.16 12.86
N ILE A 6 2.74 -11.22 13.42
CA ILE A 6 1.52 -11.81 12.88
C ILE A 6 0.29 -10.89 13.02
N ASN A 7 0.21 -10.12 14.12
CA ASN A 7 -0.83 -9.10 14.30
C ASN A 7 -0.70 -7.99 13.27
N GLN A 8 0.53 -7.62 12.91
CA GLN A 8 0.79 -6.65 11.85
C GLN A 8 0.32 -7.18 10.48
N TYR A 9 0.57 -8.45 10.17
CA TYR A 9 0.07 -9.05 8.91
C TYR A 9 -1.45 -9.07 8.84
N LEU A 10 -2.14 -9.37 9.95
CA LEU A 10 -3.60 -9.34 10.01
C LEU A 10 -4.16 -7.93 9.81
N ALA A 11 -3.53 -6.92 10.43
CA ALA A 11 -3.91 -5.53 10.25
C ALA A 11 -3.72 -5.07 8.79
N ASP A 12 -2.58 -5.44 8.17
CA ASP A 12 -2.30 -5.12 6.78
C ASP A 12 -3.26 -5.87 5.82
N LEU A 13 -3.64 -7.12 6.11
CA LEU A 13 -4.66 -7.86 5.35
C LEU A 13 -6.05 -7.24 5.49
N ALA A 14 -6.45 -6.83 6.69
CA ALA A 14 -7.72 -6.14 6.92
C ALA A 14 -7.78 -4.82 6.11
N TRP A 15 -6.67 -4.09 6.07
CA TRP A 15 -6.52 -2.90 5.25
C TRP A 15 -6.66 -3.18 3.76
N VAL A 16 -6.09 -4.27 3.23
CA VAL A 16 -6.25 -4.66 1.81
C VAL A 16 -7.73 -4.81 1.41
N VAL A 17 -8.55 -5.42 2.27
CA VAL A 17 -9.97 -5.69 1.97
C VAL A 17 -10.93 -4.57 2.41
N GLY A 18 -10.38 -3.43 2.85
CA GLY A 18 -11.16 -2.27 3.31
C GLY A 18 -12.01 -2.59 4.55
N SER A 19 -11.50 -3.44 5.45
CA SER A 19 -12.12 -3.72 6.74
C SER A 19 -11.48 -2.82 7.80
N GLU A 20 -12.31 -2.09 8.55
CA GLU A 20 -11.85 -1.39 9.74
C GLU A 20 -11.67 -2.42 10.87
N GLN A 21 -10.43 -2.66 11.28
CA GLN A 21 -10.15 -3.39 12.52
C GLN A 21 -9.32 -2.54 13.47
N GLY A 22 -9.78 -2.42 14.71
CA GLY A 22 -9.10 -1.75 15.81
C GLY A 22 -9.85 -0.55 16.39
N GLU A 23 -9.54 -0.22 17.65
CA GLU A 23 -10.08 0.96 18.36
C GLU A 23 -9.57 2.30 17.78
N PHE A 24 -8.54 2.26 16.94
CA PHE A 24 -7.95 3.43 16.31
C PHE A 24 -8.41 3.50 14.84
N SER A 25 -9.29 4.44 14.51
CA SER A 25 -9.71 4.70 13.12
C SER A 25 -8.57 5.38 12.34
N CYS A 26 -7.54 4.62 12.00
CA CYS A 26 -6.35 5.13 11.30
C CYS A 26 -6.32 4.73 9.82
N SER A 27 -7.40 4.11 9.34
CA SER A 27 -7.52 3.73 7.93
C SER A 27 -8.09 4.91 7.12
N PRO A 28 -7.43 5.32 6.02
CA PRO A 28 -8.05 6.21 5.05
C PRO A 28 -9.33 5.55 4.50
N THR A 29 -10.33 6.34 4.12
CA THR A 29 -11.60 5.82 3.54
C THR A 29 -11.36 5.03 2.24
N THR A 30 -10.23 5.25 1.57
CA THR A 30 -9.80 4.42 0.44
C THR A 30 -8.33 4.04 0.59
N ASN A 31 -8.04 2.75 0.41
CA ASN A 31 -6.70 2.19 0.31
C ASN A 31 -6.19 2.17 -1.15
N LEU A 32 -7.01 2.62 -2.10
CA LEU A 32 -6.73 2.69 -3.55
C LEU A 32 -6.46 4.13 -3.97
N ILE A 33 -5.35 4.32 -4.71
CA ILE A 33 -4.93 5.57 -5.34
C ILE A 33 -5.45 5.64 -6.79
N GLU A 34 -5.42 4.52 -7.51
CA GLU A 34 -5.92 4.37 -8.88
C GLU A 34 -6.60 3.01 -8.98
N SER A 35 -7.79 2.94 -9.58
CA SER A 35 -8.49 1.67 -9.74
C SER A 35 -9.38 1.67 -10.99
N ASP A 36 -9.21 0.65 -11.84
CA ASP A 36 -10.08 0.44 -13.01
C ASP A 36 -11.37 -0.34 -12.67
N MET A 37 -11.55 -0.72 -11.40
CA MET A 37 -12.76 -1.38 -10.90
C MET A 37 -12.96 -1.18 -9.39
N ASP A 38 -14.18 -1.41 -8.93
CA ASP A 38 -14.50 -1.45 -7.51
C ASP A 38 -14.35 -2.88 -6.97
N VAL A 39 -13.16 -3.19 -6.45
CA VAL A 39 -12.85 -4.53 -5.88
C VAL A 39 -13.65 -4.84 -4.62
N SER A 40 -14.23 -3.83 -3.96
CA SER A 40 -14.98 -4.02 -2.71
C SER A 40 -16.21 -4.90 -2.88
N LYS A 41 -16.77 -4.92 -4.10
CA LYS A 41 -17.95 -5.71 -4.49
C LYS A 41 -17.69 -7.21 -4.60
N PHE A 42 -16.43 -7.63 -4.65
CA PHE A 42 -16.06 -9.03 -4.84
C PHE A 42 -15.60 -9.69 -3.54
N TRP A 43 -15.46 -8.94 -2.45
CA TRP A 43 -15.23 -9.54 -1.15
C TRP A 43 -16.47 -10.31 -0.69
N VAL A 44 -16.26 -11.49 -0.12
CA VAL A 44 -17.36 -12.32 0.41
C VAL A 44 -18.08 -11.60 1.55
N SER A 45 -19.40 -11.80 1.67
CA SER A 45 -20.22 -11.13 2.68
C SER A 45 -19.74 -11.41 4.12
N ASN A 46 -19.18 -12.60 4.36
CA ASN A 46 -18.63 -12.99 5.66
C ASN A 46 -17.12 -12.72 5.83
N LYS A 47 -16.53 -11.80 5.05
CA LYS A 47 -15.09 -11.49 5.13
C LYS A 47 -14.61 -11.11 6.53
N ASN A 48 -15.43 -10.37 7.29
CA ASN A 48 -15.07 -9.94 8.65
C ASN A 48 -15.05 -11.12 9.63
N GLU A 49 -15.96 -12.09 9.47
CA GLU A 49 -15.93 -13.35 10.24
C GLU A 49 -14.70 -14.19 9.88
N ARG A 50 -14.33 -14.25 8.59
CA ARG A 50 -13.12 -14.94 8.14
C ARG A 50 -11.85 -14.28 8.68
N LEU A 51 -11.78 -12.94 8.70
CA LEU A 51 -10.69 -12.19 9.33
C LEU A 51 -10.62 -12.46 10.84
N ALA A 52 -11.76 -12.48 11.55
CA ALA A 52 -11.81 -12.82 12.96
C ALA A 52 -11.35 -14.26 13.24
N ALA A 53 -11.73 -15.22 12.38
CA ALA A 53 -11.24 -16.60 12.46
C ALA A 53 -9.72 -16.69 12.22
N LEU A 54 -9.18 -15.92 11.26
CA LEU A 54 -7.73 -15.81 11.04
C LEU A 54 -7.02 -15.19 12.25
N ALA A 55 -7.63 -14.25 12.96
CA ALA A 55 -7.04 -13.70 14.18
C ALA A 55 -6.89 -14.76 15.29
N LEU A 56 -7.79 -15.76 15.34
CA LEU A 56 -7.70 -16.89 16.27
C LEU A 56 -6.70 -17.97 15.81
N ASN A 57 -6.51 -18.14 14.49
CA ASN A 57 -5.56 -19.07 13.91
C ASN A 57 -4.81 -18.45 12.72
N PRO A 58 -3.76 -17.65 12.98
CA PRO A 58 -3.17 -16.82 11.94
C PRO A 58 -2.05 -17.51 11.14
N GLU A 59 -1.70 -18.75 11.49
CA GLU A 59 -0.64 -19.51 10.83
C GLU A 59 -0.78 -19.60 9.29
N PRO A 60 -1.98 -19.74 8.68
CA PRO A 60 -2.10 -19.73 7.22
C PRO A 60 -1.53 -18.45 6.59
N LEU A 61 -1.89 -17.28 7.13
CA LEU A 61 -1.38 -15.99 6.66
C LEU A 61 0.12 -15.85 6.97
N GLY A 62 0.53 -16.21 8.17
CA GLY A 62 1.93 -16.16 8.59
C GLY A 62 2.84 -17.04 7.73
N ASN A 63 2.37 -18.21 7.31
CA ASN A 63 3.11 -19.11 6.42
C ASN A 63 3.19 -18.54 4.99
N ALA A 64 2.11 -17.96 4.47
CA ALA A 64 2.12 -17.32 3.15
C ALA A 64 3.15 -16.17 3.09
N VAL A 65 3.14 -15.28 4.08
CA VAL A 65 4.11 -14.16 4.15
C VAL A 65 5.54 -14.67 4.33
N ARG A 66 5.78 -15.65 5.20
CA ARG A 66 7.14 -16.22 5.40
C ARG A 66 7.68 -16.97 4.19
N ALA A 67 6.81 -17.53 3.35
CA ALA A 67 7.21 -18.17 2.10
C ALA A 67 7.67 -17.17 1.04
N CYS A 68 7.31 -15.88 1.18
CA CYS A 68 7.80 -14.81 0.31
C CYS A 68 9.30 -14.60 0.51
N LYS A 69 10.09 -14.88 -0.54
CA LYS A 69 11.57 -14.79 -0.50
C LYS A 69 12.10 -13.36 -0.57
N SER A 70 11.23 -12.38 -0.78
CA SER A 70 11.58 -10.98 -1.00
C SER A 70 11.18 -10.15 0.21
N HIS A 71 12.09 -9.31 0.68
CA HIS A 71 11.81 -8.34 1.75
C HIS A 71 11.26 -7.00 1.22
N PHE A 72 11.00 -6.89 -0.08
CA PHE A 72 10.46 -5.68 -0.66
C PHE A 72 8.97 -5.53 -0.36
N LEU A 73 8.56 -4.29 -0.08
CA LEU A 73 7.17 -3.92 0.19
C LEU A 73 6.19 -4.35 -0.92
N GLY A 74 6.63 -4.33 -2.18
CA GLY A 74 5.82 -4.81 -3.31
C GLY A 74 5.47 -6.28 -3.19
N SER A 75 6.47 -7.15 -3.03
CA SER A 75 6.27 -8.60 -2.90
C SER A 75 5.49 -8.98 -1.64
N TYR A 76 5.72 -8.27 -0.53
CA TYR A 76 4.91 -8.42 0.68
C TYR A 76 3.44 -8.12 0.40
N PHE A 77 3.17 -6.99 -0.26
CA PHE A 77 1.80 -6.60 -0.61
C PHE A 77 1.12 -7.55 -1.58
N GLU A 78 1.82 -7.99 -2.63
CA GLU A 78 1.32 -8.98 -3.57
C GLU A 78 0.93 -10.28 -2.86
N THR A 79 1.72 -10.72 -1.87
CA THR A 79 1.40 -11.89 -1.04
C THR A 79 0.11 -11.67 -0.24
N LEU A 80 -0.07 -10.49 0.38
CA LEU A 80 -1.31 -10.16 1.09
C LEU A 80 -2.52 -10.10 0.14
N PHE A 81 -2.35 -9.50 -1.03
CA PHE A 81 -3.41 -9.36 -2.02
C PHE A 81 -3.82 -10.71 -2.59
N SER A 82 -2.86 -11.58 -2.95
CA SER A 82 -3.09 -12.97 -3.35
C SER A 82 -3.89 -13.73 -2.29
N PHE A 83 -3.43 -13.68 -1.03
CA PHE A 83 -4.12 -14.30 0.09
C PHE A 83 -5.56 -13.77 0.24
N ALA A 84 -5.76 -12.45 0.12
CA ALA A 84 -7.08 -11.82 0.19
C ALA A 84 -8.00 -12.30 -0.94
N ILE A 85 -7.52 -12.37 -2.17
CA ILE A 85 -8.31 -12.86 -3.29
C ILE A 85 -8.69 -14.33 -3.07
N GLN A 86 -7.74 -15.18 -2.71
CA GLN A 86 -7.97 -16.61 -2.54
C GLN A 86 -8.92 -16.94 -1.37
N HIS A 87 -8.85 -16.20 -0.27
CA HIS A 87 -9.57 -16.55 0.97
C HIS A 87 -10.74 -15.63 1.31
N LEU A 88 -10.78 -14.41 0.80
CA LEU A 88 -11.73 -13.37 1.19
C LEU A 88 -12.55 -12.81 0.00
N SER A 89 -12.33 -13.30 -1.22
CA SER A 89 -13.11 -12.90 -2.41
C SER A 89 -13.96 -14.03 -2.99
N SER A 90 -14.82 -13.68 -3.94
CA SER A 90 -15.63 -14.62 -4.74
C SER A 90 -14.93 -15.09 -6.02
N PHE A 91 -13.70 -14.65 -6.27
CA PHE A 91 -12.94 -15.03 -7.47
C PHE A 91 -12.36 -16.44 -7.37
N ASN A 92 -12.27 -17.11 -8.51
CA ASN A 92 -11.41 -18.27 -8.69
C ASN A 92 -10.06 -17.81 -9.27
N VAL A 93 -8.95 -18.13 -8.60
CA VAL A 93 -7.61 -17.78 -9.09
C VAL A 93 -7.19 -18.80 -10.15
N LEU A 94 -6.91 -18.33 -11.37
CA LEU A 94 -6.45 -19.20 -12.47
C LEU A 94 -4.93 -19.36 -12.46
N PHE A 95 -4.20 -18.26 -12.29
CA PHE A 95 -2.75 -18.25 -12.06
C PHE A 95 -2.28 -16.93 -11.45
N GLU A 96 -1.08 -16.94 -10.88
CA GLU A 96 -0.40 -15.79 -10.28
C GLU A 96 1.09 -15.82 -10.64
N HIS A 97 1.72 -14.63 -10.71
CA HIS A 97 3.16 -14.45 -10.89
C HIS A 97 3.75 -15.20 -12.10
N ILE A 98 3.05 -15.16 -13.24
CA ILE A 98 3.49 -15.84 -14.45
C ILE A 98 4.32 -14.91 -15.33
N GLN A 99 5.60 -15.25 -15.48
CA GLN A 99 6.50 -14.57 -16.42
C GLN A 99 6.21 -15.01 -17.85
N ILE A 100 5.93 -14.05 -18.74
CA ILE A 100 5.77 -14.29 -20.17
C ILE A 100 7.11 -14.04 -20.86
N MET A 101 7.54 -14.99 -21.67
CA MET A 101 8.72 -14.89 -22.52
C MET A 101 8.33 -15.07 -23.97
N ASP A 102 9.01 -14.36 -24.86
CA ASP A 102 8.88 -14.61 -26.29
C ASP A 102 9.67 -15.86 -26.73
N LYS A 103 9.54 -16.21 -28.01
CA LYS A 103 10.27 -17.32 -28.66
C LYS A 103 11.79 -17.24 -28.53
N ASP A 104 12.35 -16.05 -28.34
CA ASP A 104 13.80 -15.81 -28.20
C ASP A 104 14.22 -15.80 -26.72
N LYS A 105 13.32 -16.24 -25.81
CA LYS A 105 13.47 -16.28 -24.34
C LYS A 105 13.66 -14.89 -23.71
N LYS A 106 13.25 -13.83 -24.39
CA LYS A 106 13.23 -12.49 -23.81
C LYS A 106 11.96 -12.32 -23.01
N THR A 107 12.09 -11.82 -21.79
CA THR A 107 10.94 -11.52 -20.93
C THR A 107 10.13 -10.37 -21.51
N LEU A 108 8.85 -10.64 -21.81
CA LEU A 108 7.87 -9.64 -22.22
C LEU A 108 7.28 -8.92 -21.00
N GLY A 109 7.22 -9.61 -19.86
CA GLY A 109 6.82 -9.08 -18.57
C GLY A 109 6.30 -10.19 -17.66
N GLU A 110 5.68 -9.80 -16.57
CA GLU A 110 5.04 -10.69 -15.60
C GLU A 110 3.56 -10.33 -15.49
N ILE A 111 2.71 -11.34 -15.35
CA ILE A 111 1.31 -11.17 -15.01
C ILE A 111 1.16 -11.44 -13.52
N ASP A 112 0.77 -10.41 -12.76
CA ASP A 112 0.61 -10.53 -11.31
C ASP A 112 -0.47 -11.57 -10.98
N MET A 113 -1.66 -11.45 -11.59
CA MET A 113 -2.76 -12.38 -11.35
C MET A 113 -3.78 -12.41 -12.50
N LEU A 114 -4.29 -13.60 -12.80
CA LEU A 114 -5.50 -13.80 -13.59
C LEU A 114 -6.55 -14.54 -12.75
N VAL A 115 -7.74 -13.97 -12.66
CA VAL A 115 -8.88 -14.55 -11.95
C VAL A 115 -10.07 -14.77 -12.87
N GLU A 116 -10.98 -15.63 -12.45
CA GLU A 116 -12.29 -15.85 -13.04
C GLU A 116 -13.38 -15.44 -12.04
N ALA A 117 -14.27 -14.53 -12.47
CA ALA A 117 -15.45 -14.15 -11.72
C ALA A 117 -16.49 -15.29 -11.71
N LEU A 118 -17.43 -15.26 -10.77
CA LEU A 118 -18.55 -16.23 -10.76
C LEU A 118 -19.42 -16.17 -12.02
N THR A 119 -19.38 -15.06 -12.75
CA THR A 119 -20.03 -14.88 -14.07
C THR A 119 -19.31 -15.61 -15.21
N GLY A 120 -18.11 -16.15 -14.96
CA GLY A 120 -17.21 -16.75 -15.96
C GLY A 120 -16.25 -15.75 -16.62
N GLU A 121 -16.34 -14.46 -16.29
CA GLU A 121 -15.48 -13.45 -16.89
C GLU A 121 -14.04 -13.54 -16.34
N CYS A 122 -13.06 -13.62 -17.24
CA CYS A 122 -11.64 -13.59 -16.88
C CYS A 122 -11.16 -12.15 -16.69
N ILE A 123 -10.43 -11.90 -15.60
CA ILE A 123 -9.91 -10.58 -15.23
C ILE A 123 -8.44 -10.68 -14.87
N GLN A 124 -7.59 -9.98 -15.63
CA GLN A 124 -6.20 -9.74 -15.28
C GLN A 124 -6.12 -8.59 -14.29
N PHE A 125 -5.47 -8.83 -13.15
CA PHE A 125 -5.05 -7.76 -12.25
C PHE A 125 -3.57 -7.43 -12.49
N GLU A 126 -3.27 -6.15 -12.69
CA GLU A 126 -1.95 -5.57 -12.43
C GLU A 126 -2.08 -4.79 -11.12
N VAL A 127 -1.29 -5.19 -10.12
CA VAL A 127 -1.44 -4.75 -8.74
C VAL A 127 -0.16 -4.04 -8.30
N ALA A 128 -0.28 -2.94 -7.58
CA ALA A 128 0.88 -2.30 -6.99
C ALA A 128 0.54 -1.60 -5.68
N ILE A 129 1.47 -1.62 -4.73
CA ILE A 129 1.46 -0.72 -3.57
C ILE A 129 2.41 0.45 -3.81
N LYS A 130 1.91 1.69 -3.66
CA LYS A 130 2.67 2.91 -3.93
C LYS A 130 2.34 4.03 -2.94
N PHE A 131 3.34 4.86 -2.69
CA PHE A 131 3.22 6.04 -1.82
C PHE A 131 3.77 7.21 -2.63
N TYR A 132 2.98 8.27 -2.77
CA TYR A 132 3.37 9.43 -3.57
C TYR A 132 3.17 10.72 -2.78
N LEU A 133 4.19 11.58 -2.81
CA LEU A 133 4.22 12.87 -2.16
C LEU A 133 3.94 13.96 -3.21
N GLU A 134 3.04 14.87 -2.90
CA GLU A 134 2.62 15.94 -3.79
C GLU A 134 3.69 17.03 -3.93
N ARG A 135 4.13 17.27 -5.16
CA ARG A 135 5.02 18.35 -5.59
C ARG A 135 4.34 19.15 -6.69
N THR A 136 3.53 20.13 -6.28
CA THR A 136 2.70 20.94 -7.18
C THR A 136 3.50 21.67 -8.27
N ASP A 137 4.78 21.96 -8.00
CA ASP A 137 5.75 22.53 -8.94
C ASP A 137 6.12 21.61 -10.11
N LEU A 138 5.79 20.31 -10.03
CA LEU A 138 6.14 19.30 -11.03
C LEU A 138 4.94 18.81 -11.87
N TYR A 139 3.85 19.57 -11.91
CA TYR A 139 2.69 19.22 -12.72
C TYR A 139 3.07 18.97 -14.21
N PRO A 140 2.54 17.92 -14.88
CA PRO A 140 1.53 16.96 -14.40
C PRO A 140 2.08 15.77 -13.61
N HIS A 141 3.39 15.65 -13.40
CA HIS A 141 4.04 14.56 -12.68
C HIS A 141 4.18 14.81 -11.17
N HIS A 142 3.29 15.62 -10.60
CA HIS A 142 3.35 16.12 -9.22
C HIS A 142 3.29 15.05 -8.12
N TRP A 143 2.83 13.84 -8.40
CA TRP A 143 2.83 12.74 -7.43
C TRP A 143 4.12 11.92 -7.51
N ILE A 144 5.11 12.26 -6.68
CA ILE A 144 6.48 11.72 -6.74
C ILE A 144 6.70 10.69 -5.63
N GLY A 145 7.30 9.54 -5.97
CA GLY A 145 7.64 8.54 -4.97
C GLY A 145 8.69 9.07 -3.99
N PRO A 146 8.74 8.62 -2.72
CA PRO A 146 9.68 9.15 -1.72
C PRO A 146 11.13 9.20 -2.19
N ASN A 147 11.60 8.18 -2.91
CA ASN A 147 12.96 8.10 -3.45
C ASN A 147 13.14 8.78 -4.82
N LYS A 148 12.16 9.56 -5.30
CA LYS A 148 12.15 10.36 -6.54
C LYS A 148 12.34 9.59 -7.86
N ASN A 149 12.48 8.26 -7.82
CA ASN A 149 12.71 7.42 -9.01
C ASN A 149 11.42 7.06 -9.79
N ASP A 150 10.25 7.39 -9.24
CA ASP A 150 8.94 7.03 -9.79
C ASP A 150 7.92 8.16 -9.58
N SER A 151 6.86 8.17 -10.39
CA SER A 151 5.69 9.05 -10.21
C SER A 151 4.41 8.28 -10.52
N LEU A 152 3.28 8.70 -9.94
CA LEU A 152 1.99 8.06 -10.19
C LEU A 152 1.69 8.00 -11.68
N LYS A 153 1.85 9.13 -12.38
CA LYS A 153 1.65 9.20 -13.83
C LYS A 153 2.52 8.20 -14.58
N LYS A 154 3.82 8.11 -14.27
CA LYS A 154 4.73 7.15 -14.91
C LYS A 154 4.32 5.69 -14.65
N LYS A 155 3.90 5.34 -13.42
CA LYS A 155 3.43 3.98 -13.10
C LYS A 155 2.13 3.64 -13.82
N VAL A 156 1.16 4.56 -13.87
CA VAL A 156 -0.10 4.37 -14.60
C VAL A 156 0.14 4.23 -16.10
N ASP A 157 0.93 5.13 -16.70
CA ASP A 157 1.26 5.10 -18.13
C ASP A 157 1.96 3.79 -18.51
N ARG A 158 2.91 3.32 -17.69
CA ARG A 158 3.60 2.04 -17.90
C ARG A 158 2.65 0.84 -17.76
N ALA A 159 1.83 0.81 -16.72
CA ALA A 159 0.88 -0.27 -16.51
C ALA A 159 -0.09 -0.40 -17.69
N ARG A 160 -0.71 0.71 -18.09
CA ARG A 160 -1.69 0.75 -19.19
C ARG A 160 -1.05 0.52 -20.55
N GLY A 161 0.11 1.12 -20.82
CA GLY A 161 0.79 1.04 -22.11
C GLY A 161 1.53 -0.28 -22.34
N HIS A 162 1.84 -1.04 -21.28
CA HIS A 162 2.63 -2.26 -21.38
C HIS A 162 2.03 -3.44 -20.63
N GLN A 163 1.96 -3.39 -19.29
CA GLN A 163 1.61 -4.55 -18.46
C GLN A 163 0.22 -5.12 -18.77
N LEU A 164 -0.78 -4.24 -18.89
CA LEU A 164 -2.16 -4.62 -19.26
C LEU A 164 -2.30 -5.05 -20.72
N GLN A 165 -1.24 -4.92 -21.53
CA GLN A 165 -1.22 -5.36 -22.93
C GLN A 165 -0.52 -6.72 -23.10
N ILE A 166 0.16 -7.25 -22.07
CA ILE A 166 0.95 -8.48 -22.18
C ILE A 166 0.09 -9.66 -22.62
N LEU A 167 -1.08 -9.88 -22.01
CA LEU A 167 -2.00 -10.97 -22.40
C LEU A 167 -2.59 -10.82 -23.81
N LYS A 168 -2.43 -9.65 -24.46
CA LYS A 168 -2.86 -9.44 -25.85
C LYS A 168 -1.77 -9.81 -26.87
N THR A 169 -0.54 -10.04 -26.42
CA THR A 169 0.55 -10.56 -27.26
C THR A 169 0.28 -12.00 -27.70
N THR A 170 1.03 -12.49 -28.69
CA THR A 170 0.89 -13.88 -29.15
C THR A 170 1.12 -14.89 -28.01
N ASP A 171 2.22 -14.74 -27.28
CA ASP A 171 2.58 -15.63 -26.17
C ASP A 171 1.60 -15.49 -24.99
N GLY A 172 1.14 -14.27 -24.70
CA GLY A 172 0.11 -14.03 -23.68
C GLY A 172 -1.24 -14.68 -24.01
N LYS A 173 -1.67 -14.63 -25.28
CA LYS A 173 -2.89 -15.31 -25.74
C LYS A 173 -2.78 -16.83 -25.63
N GLN A 174 -1.59 -17.39 -25.90
CA GLN A 174 -1.36 -18.82 -25.75
C GLN A 174 -1.47 -19.24 -24.28
N LEU A 175 -0.94 -18.45 -23.35
CA LEU A 175 -1.13 -18.69 -21.92
C LEU A 175 -2.62 -18.65 -21.55
N LEU A 176 -3.36 -17.62 -22.00
CA LEU A 176 -4.78 -17.49 -21.69
C LEU A 176 -5.58 -18.71 -22.16
N GLN A 177 -5.33 -19.20 -23.37
CA GLN A 177 -5.97 -20.39 -23.93
C GLN A 177 -5.64 -21.69 -23.17
N SER A 178 -4.52 -21.73 -22.44
CA SER A 178 -4.15 -22.90 -21.63
C SER A 178 -4.95 -23.03 -20.33
N VAL A 179 -5.56 -21.93 -19.87
CA VAL A 179 -6.28 -21.87 -18.58
C VAL A 179 -7.77 -21.58 -18.71
N THR A 180 -8.22 -21.02 -19.84
CA THR A 180 -9.64 -20.77 -20.11
C THR A 180 -9.99 -21.00 -21.58
N LYS A 181 -11.26 -21.35 -21.82
CA LYS A 181 -11.82 -21.46 -23.17
C LYS A 181 -12.26 -20.10 -23.73
N ASP A 182 -12.44 -19.10 -22.87
CA ASP A 182 -12.73 -17.74 -23.30
C ASP A 182 -11.43 -17.03 -23.66
N SER A 183 -11.41 -16.40 -24.83
CA SER A 183 -10.27 -15.60 -25.28
C SER A 183 -10.42 -14.12 -24.89
N ASN A 184 -11.58 -13.75 -24.36
CA ASN A 184 -11.84 -12.42 -23.83
C ASN A 184 -11.43 -12.36 -22.36
N PHE A 185 -10.80 -11.25 -21.99
CA PHE A 185 -10.49 -10.92 -20.62
C PHE A 185 -10.56 -9.41 -20.43
N GLN A 186 -10.79 -8.98 -19.20
CA GLN A 186 -10.64 -7.59 -18.80
C GLN A 186 -9.27 -7.40 -18.14
N ALA A 187 -8.58 -6.32 -18.46
CA ALA A 187 -7.33 -5.96 -17.80
C ALA A 187 -7.60 -4.77 -16.86
N LYS A 188 -7.25 -4.91 -15.57
CA LYS A 188 -7.57 -3.95 -14.53
C LYS A 188 -6.32 -3.57 -13.74
N LEU A 189 -6.03 -2.27 -13.70
CA LEU A 189 -5.00 -1.70 -12.84
C LEU A 189 -5.59 -1.41 -11.46
N LEU A 190 -4.89 -1.87 -10.42
CA LEU A 190 -5.18 -1.60 -9.02
C LEU A 190 -3.91 -1.07 -8.34
N ILE A 191 -3.86 0.25 -8.09
CA ILE A 191 -2.77 0.86 -7.32
C ILE A 191 -3.27 1.17 -5.92
N PHE A 192 -2.83 0.36 -4.97
CA PHE A 192 -3.02 0.58 -3.55
C PHE A 192 -1.99 1.56 -2.99
N GLY A 193 -2.31 2.16 -1.85
CA GLY A 193 -1.38 2.86 -0.98
C GLY A 193 -1.95 4.17 -0.45
N ARG A 194 -1.11 5.21 -0.40
CA ARG A 194 -1.51 6.53 0.12
C ARG A 194 -0.87 7.68 -0.65
N LEU A 195 -1.65 8.73 -0.87
CA LEU A 195 -1.18 10.03 -1.37
C LEU A 195 -0.85 10.94 -0.18
N TYR A 196 0.23 11.71 -0.28
CA TYR A 196 0.72 12.58 0.80
C TYR A 196 0.72 14.04 0.36
N LEU A 197 0.04 14.89 1.11
CA LEU A 197 -0.06 16.33 0.86
C LEU A 197 1.03 17.11 1.61
N ALA A 198 1.50 18.21 1.03
CA ALA A 198 2.58 19.01 1.61
C ALA A 198 2.11 19.83 2.83
N LEU A 199 2.66 19.54 4.02
CA LEU A 199 2.37 20.24 5.27
C LEU A 199 3.25 21.49 5.41
N SER A 200 2.90 22.53 4.64
CA SER A 200 3.73 23.74 4.46
C SER A 200 3.30 24.94 5.30
N SER A 201 2.17 24.86 6.01
CA SER A 201 1.65 25.91 6.89
C SER A 201 0.75 25.31 7.98
N PRO A 202 0.46 26.04 9.07
CA PRO A 202 -0.46 25.59 10.12
C PRO A 202 -1.84 25.21 9.59
N GLU A 203 -2.38 25.96 8.62
CA GLU A 203 -3.70 25.69 8.04
C GLU A 203 -3.74 24.33 7.34
N LYS A 204 -2.66 23.97 6.65
CA LYS A 204 -2.54 22.64 6.01
C LYS A 204 -2.39 21.52 7.03
N VAL A 205 -1.72 21.76 8.16
CA VAL A 205 -1.63 20.78 9.25
C VAL A 205 -3.00 20.56 9.90
N ILE A 206 -3.77 21.63 10.11
CA ILE A 206 -5.16 21.53 10.61
C ILE A 206 -6.01 20.70 9.63
N SER A 207 -6.00 21.06 8.34
CA SER A 207 -6.75 20.32 7.32
C SER A 207 -6.32 18.85 7.20
N PHE A 208 -5.03 18.56 7.38
CA PHE A 208 -4.52 17.18 7.42
C PHE A 208 -5.05 16.42 8.63
N CYS A 209 -5.05 17.05 9.80
CA CYS A 209 -5.59 16.44 11.01
C CYS A 209 -7.10 16.14 10.90
N ASP A 210 -7.85 16.97 10.17
CA ASP A 210 -9.30 16.81 9.98
C ASP A 210 -9.65 15.84 8.84
N ASN A 211 -8.72 15.55 7.92
CA ASN A 211 -8.91 14.65 6.79
C ASN A 211 -7.77 13.61 6.68
N SER A 212 -8.01 12.45 7.27
CA SER A 212 -7.05 11.34 7.33
C SER A 212 -6.92 10.50 6.04
N HIS A 213 -7.64 10.87 4.97
CA HIS A 213 -7.59 10.12 3.70
C HIS A 213 -6.22 10.25 3.03
N PHE A 214 -5.58 11.39 3.22
CA PHE A 214 -4.21 11.64 2.77
C PHE A 214 -3.23 11.46 3.92
N GLY A 215 -2.01 11.10 3.59
CA GLY A 215 -0.88 11.32 4.49
C GLY A 215 -0.38 12.76 4.39
N GLY A 216 0.55 13.12 5.27
CA GLY A 216 1.26 14.39 5.20
C GLY A 216 2.72 14.20 4.79
N TRP A 217 3.33 15.15 4.09
CA TRP A 217 4.78 15.18 4.00
C TRP A 217 5.32 16.54 4.33
N ILE A 218 6.49 16.58 4.97
CA ILE A 218 7.07 17.80 5.48
C ILE A 218 8.59 17.76 5.41
N ARG A 219 9.19 18.90 5.06
CA ARG A 219 10.64 19.06 5.14
C ARG A 219 11.09 19.06 6.58
N VAL A 220 12.26 18.49 6.85
CA VAL A 220 12.79 18.42 8.22
C VAL A 220 12.93 19.80 8.86
N SER A 221 13.21 20.86 8.09
CA SER A 221 13.25 22.23 8.61
C SER A 221 11.91 22.79 9.10
N GLN A 222 10.79 22.21 8.65
CA GLN A 222 9.43 22.67 8.95
C GLN A 222 8.69 21.81 9.97
N VAL A 223 9.30 20.72 10.47
CA VAL A 223 8.70 19.75 11.41
C VAL A 223 8.05 20.40 12.64
N ASP A 224 8.54 21.56 13.08
CA ASP A 224 7.97 22.29 14.22
C ASP A 224 6.49 22.67 14.03
N LEU A 225 6.01 22.74 12.78
CA LEU A 225 4.58 22.96 12.48
C LEU A 225 3.67 21.85 13.02
N LEU A 226 4.23 20.67 13.29
CA LEU A 226 3.49 19.50 13.78
C LEU A 226 3.43 19.45 15.32
N LEU A 227 4.39 20.07 16.03
CA LEU A 227 4.50 19.99 17.48
C LEU A 227 3.24 20.42 18.24
N PRO A 228 2.45 21.43 17.81
CA PRO A 228 1.21 21.79 18.49
C PRO A 228 0.09 20.74 18.41
N PHE A 229 0.21 19.75 17.51
CA PHE A 229 -0.88 18.84 17.16
C PHE A 229 -0.64 17.40 17.58
N PHE A 230 0.63 17.01 17.80
CA PHE A 230 1.02 15.63 18.02
C PHE A 230 1.98 15.52 19.20
N SER A 231 1.77 14.52 20.04
CA SER A 231 2.60 14.28 21.24
C SER A 231 3.52 13.06 21.10
N TYR A 232 3.20 12.16 20.17
CA TYR A 232 3.93 10.93 19.95
C TYR A 232 4.12 10.64 18.48
N TYR A 233 5.21 9.95 18.18
CA TYR A 233 5.47 9.38 16.87
C TYR A 233 6.00 7.96 16.98
N MET A 234 5.91 7.24 15.87
CA MET A 234 6.51 5.92 15.72
C MET A 234 7.14 5.82 14.32
N PRO A 235 8.43 5.45 14.22
CA PRO A 235 9.05 5.12 12.94
C PRO A 235 8.37 3.90 12.29
N LEU A 236 8.09 3.98 10.99
CA LEU A 236 7.56 2.86 10.21
C LEU A 236 8.68 2.20 9.39
N SER A 237 8.96 0.94 9.69
CA SER A 237 9.90 0.12 8.94
C SER A 237 9.20 -0.59 7.78
N LYS A 238 9.94 -0.89 6.71
CA LYS A 238 9.43 -1.81 5.68
C LYS A 238 9.44 -3.24 6.23
N PRO A 239 8.45 -4.07 5.88
CA PRO A 239 7.35 -3.81 4.94
C PRO A 239 6.07 -3.20 5.58
N HIS A 240 6.10 -2.78 6.83
CA HIS A 240 4.93 -2.33 7.60
C HIS A 240 4.61 -0.84 7.39
N TRP A 241 4.35 -0.46 6.14
CA TRP A 241 3.98 0.90 5.76
C TRP A 241 2.47 1.10 5.57
N LEU A 242 1.67 0.04 5.63
CA LEU A 242 0.24 0.07 5.33
C LEU A 242 -0.55 0.50 6.58
N THR A 243 -0.37 -0.25 7.66
CA THR A 243 -1.08 -0.04 8.93
C THR A 243 -0.13 -0.05 10.12
N PHE A 244 -0.71 0.15 11.31
CA PHE A 244 -0.07 -0.09 12.59
C PHE A 244 -0.93 -1.07 13.38
N SER A 245 -0.33 -2.14 13.87
CA SER A 245 -0.91 -3.00 14.91
C SER A 245 -0.44 -2.53 16.28
N ASN A 246 -1.36 -2.45 17.26
CA ASN A 246 -1.26 -1.83 18.59
C ASN A 246 -0.12 -2.29 19.54
N SER A 247 1.08 -2.59 19.07
CA SER A 247 2.23 -2.76 19.95
C SER A 247 2.73 -1.40 20.41
N SER A 248 2.28 -0.98 21.60
CA SER A 248 2.72 0.23 22.32
C SER A 248 4.23 0.31 22.62
N ARG A 249 5.03 -0.66 22.18
CA ARG A 249 6.44 -0.83 22.58
C ARG A 249 7.39 0.16 21.90
N ASP A 250 6.98 0.79 20.80
CA ASP A 250 7.85 1.63 19.97
C ASP A 250 7.39 3.11 19.88
N LEU A 251 6.44 3.52 20.74
CA LEU A 251 5.99 4.91 20.78
C LEU A 251 7.07 5.82 21.38
N CYS A 252 7.46 6.82 20.60
CA CYS A 252 8.43 7.84 20.98
C CYS A 252 7.69 9.16 21.26
N PHE A 253 8.16 9.94 22.24
CA PHE A 253 7.68 11.31 22.42
C PHE A 253 8.08 12.16 21.23
N PHE A 254 7.14 12.94 20.71
CA PHE A 254 7.40 13.88 19.62
C PHE A 254 7.69 15.26 20.19
N GLU A 255 8.99 15.58 20.29
CA GLU A 255 9.49 16.80 20.92
C GLU A 255 10.39 17.59 19.96
N ALA A 256 10.71 18.83 20.32
CA ALA A 256 11.55 19.71 19.49
C ALA A 256 12.94 19.10 19.19
N GLN A 257 13.49 18.24 20.06
CA GLN A 257 14.77 17.56 19.79
C GLN A 257 14.70 16.63 18.57
N CYS A 258 13.54 16.03 18.27
CA CYS A 258 13.39 15.09 17.15
C CYS A 258 13.79 15.72 15.81
N LYS A 259 13.56 17.03 15.64
CA LYS A 259 13.99 17.78 14.45
C LYS A 259 15.50 17.72 14.24
N ASN A 260 16.27 17.90 15.30
CA ASN A 260 17.74 17.89 15.24
C ASN A 260 18.27 16.48 15.01
N GLU A 261 17.66 15.48 15.64
CA GLU A 261 18.00 14.07 15.43
C GLU A 261 17.73 13.63 13.98
N TRP A 262 16.56 13.97 13.44
CA TRP A 262 16.24 13.65 12.05
C TRP A 262 17.14 14.39 11.07
N ARG A 263 17.42 15.69 11.29
CA ARG A 263 18.41 16.44 10.49
C ARG A 263 19.76 15.76 10.46
N LYS A 264 20.28 15.35 11.63
CA LYS A 264 21.56 14.64 11.72
C LYS A 264 21.50 13.33 10.94
N SER A 265 20.45 12.54 11.12
CA SER A 265 20.32 11.26 10.43
C SER A 265 20.21 11.39 8.90
N PHE A 266 19.66 12.50 8.37
CA PHE A 266 19.64 12.77 6.93
C PHE A 266 21.02 13.07 6.34
N GLN A 267 22.03 13.36 7.17
CA GLN A 267 23.43 13.47 6.72
C GLN A 267 24.03 12.11 6.38
N GLU A 268 23.54 11.04 7.03
CA GLU A 268 23.99 9.66 6.82
C GLU A 268 23.12 8.95 5.78
N ASP A 269 21.81 9.19 5.81
CA ASP A 269 20.84 8.58 4.90
C ASP A 269 19.77 9.59 4.46
N VAL A 270 19.85 10.02 3.21
CA VAL A 270 18.94 11.01 2.62
C VAL A 270 17.54 10.48 2.30
N ARG A 271 17.28 9.18 2.50
CA ARG A 271 15.98 8.58 2.20
C ARG A 271 14.90 9.14 3.12
N PRO A 272 13.71 9.51 2.61
CA PRO A 272 12.60 9.93 3.45
C PRO A 272 12.24 8.92 4.53
N LYS A 273 11.89 9.44 5.70
CA LYS A 273 11.45 8.65 6.84
C LYS A 273 9.93 8.62 6.87
N HIS A 274 9.36 7.42 6.90
CA HIS A 274 7.94 7.24 7.10
C HIS A 274 7.67 7.07 8.59
N ILE A 275 6.78 7.88 9.15
CA ILE A 275 6.39 7.82 10.56
C ILE A 275 4.88 7.83 10.69
N MET A 276 4.40 7.30 11.79
CA MET A 276 3.03 7.51 12.27
C MET A 276 3.09 8.54 13.41
N LEU A 277 2.26 9.57 13.35
CA LEU A 277 2.02 10.52 14.43
C LEU A 277 0.72 10.17 15.15
N LEU A 278 0.68 10.36 16.47
CA LEU A 278 -0.53 10.20 17.27
C LEU A 278 -0.99 11.55 17.81
N ARG A 279 -2.27 11.82 17.61
CA ARG A 279 -2.98 12.99 18.15
C ARG A 279 -4.07 12.52 19.09
N GLU A 280 -4.05 13.05 20.31
CA GLU A 280 -5.12 12.89 21.30
C GLU A 280 -5.96 14.17 21.34
N LEU A 281 -7.26 14.06 21.09
CA LEU A 281 -8.20 15.18 21.18
C LEU A 281 -9.48 14.70 21.87
N GLU A 282 -9.86 15.33 22.98
CA GLU A 282 -11.07 15.00 23.74
C GLU A 282 -11.18 13.51 24.13
N GLY A 283 -10.04 12.89 24.48
CA GLY A 283 -9.96 11.46 24.83
C GLY A 283 -10.08 10.51 23.63
N ARG A 284 -10.09 11.03 22.39
CA ARG A 284 -10.01 10.24 21.16
C ARG A 284 -8.61 10.30 20.58
N MET A 285 -8.08 9.13 20.27
CA MET A 285 -6.79 8.97 19.62
C MET A 285 -6.97 8.83 18.11
N SER A 286 -6.16 9.56 17.33
CA SER A 286 -6.08 9.43 15.88
C SER A 286 -4.63 9.27 15.43
N CYS A 287 -4.42 8.44 14.40
CA CYS A 287 -3.10 8.25 13.81
C CYS A 287 -3.01 8.88 12.41
N HIS A 288 -1.83 9.41 12.13
CA HIS A 288 -1.56 10.25 10.97
C HIS A 288 -0.24 9.84 10.35
N PHE A 289 -0.26 9.42 9.08
CA PHE A 289 0.93 8.93 8.39
C PHE A 289 1.67 10.09 7.75
N VAL A 290 2.96 10.24 8.08
CA VAL A 290 3.76 11.36 7.63
C VAL A 290 5.11 10.91 7.06
N PHE A 291 5.49 11.48 5.92
CA PHE A 291 6.87 11.44 5.44
C PHE A 291 7.64 12.67 5.89
N ILE A 292 8.72 12.46 6.64
CA ILE A 292 9.73 13.47 6.89
C ILE A 292 10.79 13.36 5.79
N VAL A 293 11.05 14.47 5.09
CA VAL A 293 12.00 14.51 3.98
C VAL A 293 13.15 15.48 4.26
N PRO A 294 14.35 15.29 3.67
CA PRO A 294 15.42 16.29 3.77
C PRO A 294 15.02 17.60 3.10
N ASP A 295 15.66 18.71 3.49
CA ASP A 295 15.30 20.04 2.98
C ASP A 295 15.51 20.18 1.46
N ASN A 296 16.40 19.37 0.87
CA ASN A 296 16.64 19.30 -0.57
C ASN A 296 15.74 18.29 -1.32
N TRP A 297 14.72 17.74 -0.66
CA TRP A 297 13.79 16.79 -1.29
C TRP A 297 12.96 17.45 -2.42
#